data_AF-A0A9R1KQF7-F1
#
_entry.id   AF-A0A9R1KQF7-F1
#
_cell.length_a   1.000
_cell.length_b   1.000
_cell.length_c   1.000
_cell.angle_alpha   90.00
_cell.angle_beta   90.00
_cell.angle_gamma   90.00
#
_symmetry.space_group_name_H-M   'P 1'
#
loop_
_entity.id
_entity.type
_entity.pdbx_description
1 polymer ?
#
loop_
_entity_poly.entity_id
_entity_poly.type
_entity_poly.pdbx_seq_one_letter_code
_entity_poly.pdbx_strand_id
1 'polypeptide(L)'
;TGIHTFFGKAAHLVESTTHVGHFQKVLTSIGNFCICSIAIGMTIELIVMAAVQHRPYRQTVDNLLVLLIGGIPIAMPMVLSVTMAIGSHKLAQQGAITKRMTAIEEMAGMDVLCSDKTGTLTLNKLTVDNNIIEVFTRGYEKSDVVLMAARASRLENQDAIDCAIVAMLPDPKE
;
A
#
# COMPACT_ATOMS: atom_id res chain seq x y z
N THR A 1 8.01 -27.28 -10.43
CA THR A 1 8.75 -26.08 -10.88
C THR A 1 8.39 -24.90 -9.97
N GLY A 2 9.26 -23.88 -9.84
CA GLY A 2 9.07 -22.75 -8.90
C GLY A 2 9.43 -23.06 -7.45
N ILE A 3 8.66 -23.93 -6.79
CA ILE A 3 8.75 -24.20 -5.33
C ILE A 3 10.03 -24.95 -4.93
N HIS A 4 10.54 -25.82 -5.81
CA HIS A 4 11.77 -26.60 -5.58
C HIS A 4 13.07 -25.87 -5.95
N THR A 5 12.97 -24.64 -6.43
CA THR A 5 14.17 -23.86 -6.80
C THR A 5 14.81 -23.25 -5.55
N PHE A 6 16.07 -22.84 -5.65
CA PHE A 6 16.73 -22.06 -4.59
C PHE A 6 15.94 -20.80 -4.25
N PHE A 7 15.37 -20.13 -5.27
CA PHE A 7 14.51 -18.97 -5.12
C PHE A 7 13.19 -19.31 -4.41
N GLY A 8 12.60 -20.47 -4.71
CA GLY A 8 11.40 -20.97 -4.02
C GLY A 8 11.63 -21.26 -2.54
N LYS A 9 12.79 -21.84 -2.19
CA LYS A 9 13.20 -22.02 -0.79
C LYS A 9 13.44 -20.69 -0.08
N ALA A 10 14.14 -19.76 -0.73
CA ALA A 10 14.40 -18.43 -0.17
C ALA A 10 13.10 -17.61 0.01
N ALA A 11 12.18 -17.66 -0.96
CA ALA A 11 10.87 -17.01 -0.87
C ALA A 11 10.02 -17.58 0.27
N HIS A 12 10.05 -18.89 0.49
CA HIS A 12 9.31 -19.53 1.59
C HIS A 12 9.81 -19.08 2.98
N LEU A 13 11.12 -18.82 3.13
CA LEU A 13 11.71 -18.24 4.34
C LEU A 13 11.28 -16.78 4.58
N VAL A 14 10.98 -16.03 3.52
CA VAL A 14 10.44 -14.67 3.63
C VAL A 14 8.94 -14.70 3.93
N GLU A 15 8.19 -15.66 3.38
CA GLU A 15 6.75 -15.82 3.62
C GLU A 15 6.41 -16.15 5.10
N SER A 16 7.34 -16.80 5.82
CA SER A 16 7.20 -17.01 7.27
C SER A 16 7.27 -15.74 8.13
N THR A 17 7.51 -14.56 7.53
CA THR A 17 7.45 -13.25 8.20
C THR A 17 6.12 -12.54 7.94
N THR A 18 5.00 -13.24 8.14
CA THR A 18 3.68 -12.59 8.21
C THR A 18 3.58 -11.79 9.50
N HIS A 19 4.14 -10.58 9.48
CA HIS A 19 3.88 -9.56 10.48
C HIS A 19 2.37 -9.34 10.54
N VAL A 20 1.77 -9.56 11.71
CA VAL A 20 0.37 -9.23 11.99
C VAL A 20 0.17 -7.75 11.62
N GLY A 21 -0.64 -7.49 10.60
CA GLY A 21 -0.83 -6.14 10.06
C GLY A 21 -1.31 -5.17 11.16
N HIS A 22 -0.88 -3.91 11.08
CA HIS A 22 -1.28 -2.86 12.04
C HIS A 22 -2.80 -2.84 12.24
N PHE A 23 -3.55 -2.88 11.15
CA PHE A 23 -5.00 -3.01 11.13
C PHE A 23 -5.56 -4.11 12.03
N GLN A 24 -4.98 -5.31 11.96
CA GLN A 24 -5.43 -6.46 12.75
C GLN A 24 -5.17 -6.23 14.24
N LYS A 25 -4.04 -5.58 14.59
CA LYS A 25 -3.75 -5.20 15.99
C LYS A 25 -4.76 -4.17 16.51
N VAL A 26 -5.11 -3.18 15.70
CA VAL A 26 -6.11 -2.17 16.06
C VAL A 26 -7.47 -2.83 16.26
N LEU A 27 -7.90 -3.70 15.33
CA LEU A 27 -9.18 -4.41 15.43
C LEU A 27 -9.25 -5.30 16.68
N THR A 28 -8.18 -6.04 16.99
CA THR A 28 -8.11 -6.84 18.22
C THR A 28 -8.12 -5.95 19.47
N SER A 29 -7.48 -4.78 19.45
CA SER A 29 -7.46 -3.86 20.59
C SER A 29 -8.85 -3.29 20.88
N ILE A 30 -9.59 -2.88 19.84
CA ILE A 30 -10.97 -2.39 19.98
C ILE A 30 -11.88 -3.54 20.46
N GLY A 31 -11.75 -4.73 19.87
CA GLY A 31 -12.51 -5.90 20.30
C GLY A 31 -12.26 -6.24 21.77
N ASN A 32 -10.99 -6.21 22.20
CA ASN A 32 -10.62 -6.45 23.59
C ASN A 32 -11.18 -5.36 24.53
N PHE A 33 -11.14 -4.09 24.11
CA PHE A 33 -11.76 -3.00 24.87
C PHE A 33 -13.26 -3.22 25.07
N CYS A 34 -13.99 -3.61 24.01
CA CYS A 34 -15.41 -3.93 24.12
C CYS A 34 -15.64 -5.11 25.09
N ILE A 35 -14.89 -6.21 24.96
CA ILE A 35 -15.03 -7.38 25.83
C ILE A 35 -14.74 -7.01 27.30
N CYS A 36 -13.67 -6.25 27.56
CA CYS A 36 -13.35 -5.78 28.92
C CYS A 36 -14.46 -4.88 29.48
N SER A 37 -15.01 -3.97 28.67
CA SER A 37 -16.11 -3.09 29.11
C SER A 37 -17.37 -3.87 29.50
N ILE A 38 -17.70 -4.92 28.74
CA ILE A 38 -18.82 -5.83 29.05
C ILE A 38 -18.53 -6.60 30.34
N ALA A 39 -17.34 -7.17 30.48
CA ALA A 39 -16.97 -7.93 31.68
C ALA A 39 -17.04 -7.07 32.95
N ILE A 40 -16.55 -5.82 32.88
CA ILE A 40 -16.65 -4.85 33.96
C ILE A 40 -18.12 -4.50 34.24
N GLY A 41 -18.92 -4.24 33.20
CA GLY A 41 -20.35 -3.96 33.34
C GLY A 41 -21.11 -5.11 34.01
N MET A 42 -20.89 -6.35 33.56
CA MET A 42 -21.46 -7.56 34.15
C MET A 42 -21.06 -7.72 35.63
N THR A 43 -19.80 -7.46 35.96
CA THR A 43 -19.30 -7.58 37.33
C THR A 43 -19.93 -6.53 38.25
N ILE A 44 -20.02 -5.28 37.79
CA ILE A 44 -20.66 -4.19 38.53
C ILE A 44 -22.16 -4.49 38.72
N GLU A 45 -22.84 -4.93 37.68
CA GLU A 45 -24.26 -5.26 37.75
C GLU A 45 -24.54 -6.41 38.74
N LEU A 46 -23.72 -7.46 38.72
CA LEU A 46 -23.79 -8.55 39.70
C LEU A 46 -23.63 -8.04 41.13
N ILE A 47 -22.64 -7.19 41.40
CA ILE A 47 -22.39 -6.61 42.73
C ILE A 47 -23.60 -5.78 43.17
N VAL A 48 -24.11 -4.89 42.31
CA VAL A 48 -25.25 -4.01 42.65
C VAL A 48 -26.52 -4.83 42.91
N MET A 49 -26.81 -5.82 42.06
CA MET A 49 -28.01 -6.65 42.22
C MET A 49 -27.95 -7.55 43.45
N ALA A 50 -26.78 -8.14 43.73
CA ALA A 50 -26.60 -9.05 44.87
C ALA A 50 -26.51 -8.30 46.19
N ALA A 51 -25.74 -7.20 46.25
CA ALA A 51 -25.44 -6.50 47.50
C ALA A 51 -26.46 -5.41 47.86
N VAL A 52 -27.08 -4.73 46.89
CA VAL A 52 -27.96 -3.58 47.15
C VAL A 52 -29.44 -3.90 46.96
N GLN A 53 -29.81 -4.61 45.89
CA GLN A 53 -31.24 -4.81 45.55
C GLN A 53 -31.83 -6.16 45.96
N HIS A 54 -31.00 -7.14 46.37
CA HIS A 54 -31.42 -8.51 46.72
C HIS A 54 -32.43 -9.12 45.71
N ARG A 55 -32.19 -8.88 44.42
CA ARG A 55 -33.09 -9.30 43.32
C ARG A 55 -33.02 -10.82 43.10
N PRO A 56 -34.09 -11.44 42.59
CA PRO A 56 -34.08 -12.86 42.26
C PRO A 56 -33.11 -13.17 41.12
N TYR A 57 -32.37 -14.28 41.23
CA TYR A 57 -31.31 -14.68 40.30
C TYR A 57 -31.73 -14.69 38.82
N ARG A 58 -33.00 -15.01 38.52
CA ARG A 58 -33.53 -15.02 37.16
C ARG A 58 -33.44 -13.64 36.48
N GLN A 59 -33.80 -12.56 37.20
CA GLN A 59 -33.74 -11.20 36.64
C GLN A 59 -32.29 -10.77 36.36
N THR A 60 -31.35 -11.19 37.19
CA THR A 60 -29.92 -10.93 36.99
C THR A 60 -29.39 -11.64 35.75
N VAL A 61 -29.76 -12.91 35.54
CA VAL A 61 -29.35 -13.66 34.34
C VAL A 61 -29.91 -13.02 33.07
N ASP A 62 -31.18 -12.61 33.09
CA ASP A 62 -31.81 -11.95 31.93
C ASP A 62 -31.08 -10.65 31.55
N ASN A 63 -30.72 -9.83 32.55
CA ASN A 63 -29.98 -8.60 32.32
C ASN A 63 -28.55 -8.84 31.78
N LEU A 64 -27.83 -9.81 32.36
CA LEU A 64 -26.49 -10.19 31.90
C LEU A 64 -26.51 -10.67 30.44
N LEU A 65 -27.56 -11.40 30.06
CA LEU A 65 -27.75 -11.87 28.70
C LEU A 65 -27.98 -10.71 27.72
N VAL A 66 -28.79 -9.73 28.10
CA VAL A 66 -29.02 -8.51 27.29
C VAL A 66 -27.71 -7.75 27.08
N LEU A 67 -26.92 -7.55 28.14
CA LEU A 67 -25.62 -6.87 28.06
C LEU A 67 -24.63 -7.62 27.15
N LEU A 68 -24.61 -8.95 27.23
CA LEU A 68 -23.74 -9.78 26.42
C LEU A 68 -24.12 -9.74 24.92
N ILE A 69 -25.41 -9.92 24.61
CA ILE A 69 -25.89 -9.94 23.21
C ILE A 69 -25.72 -8.56 22.56
N GLY A 70 -26.00 -7.48 23.30
CA GLY A 70 -25.85 -6.12 22.80
C GLY A 70 -24.40 -5.64 22.73
N GLY A 71 -23.53 -6.18 23.58
CA GLY A 71 -22.16 -5.67 23.75
C GLY A 71 -21.14 -6.22 22.74
N ILE A 72 -21.26 -7.47 22.28
CA ILE A 72 -20.23 -8.08 21.43
C ILE A 72 -20.25 -7.46 20.02
N PRO A 73 -19.15 -6.83 19.56
CA PRO A 73 -19.12 -6.08 18.30
C PRO A 73 -18.87 -6.99 17.07
N ILE A 74 -19.70 -8.02 16.86
CA ILE A 74 -19.53 -9.00 15.77
C ILE A 74 -19.56 -8.33 14.38
N ALA A 75 -20.32 -7.24 14.23
CA ALA A 75 -20.45 -6.53 12.97
C ALA A 75 -19.20 -5.70 12.59
N MET A 76 -18.39 -5.28 13.56
CA MET A 76 -17.28 -4.34 13.32
C MET A 76 -16.22 -4.87 12.32
N PRO A 77 -15.70 -6.11 12.48
CA PRO A 77 -14.75 -6.68 11.50
C PRO A 77 -15.31 -6.74 10.08
N MET A 78 -16.60 -7.07 9.94
CA MET A 78 -17.27 -7.21 8.66
C MET A 78 -17.42 -5.84 7.97
N VAL A 79 -17.93 -4.84 8.68
CA VAL A 79 -18.14 -3.50 8.13
C VAL A 79 -16.83 -2.88 7.67
N LEU A 80 -15.75 -3.01 8.46
CA LEU A 80 -14.45 -2.50 8.09
C LEU A 80 -13.88 -3.21 6.85
N SER A 81 -13.99 -4.55 6.78
CA SER A 81 -13.54 -5.33 5.63
C SER A 81 -14.26 -4.93 4.33
N VAL A 82 -15.59 -4.80 4.39
CA VAL A 82 -16.40 -4.36 3.23
C VAL A 82 -16.04 -2.93 2.83
N THR A 83 -15.84 -2.03 3.80
CA THR A 83 -15.45 -0.65 3.53
C THR A 83 -14.09 -0.57 2.83
N MET A 84 -13.10 -1.37 3.26
CA MET A 84 -11.80 -1.45 2.60
C MET A 84 -11.89 -2.04 1.19
N ALA A 85 -12.73 -3.04 0.97
CA ALA A 85 -12.95 -3.62 -0.36
C ALA A 85 -13.57 -2.58 -1.32
N ILE A 86 -14.58 -1.84 -0.87
CA ILE A 86 -15.19 -0.74 -1.64
C ILE A 86 -14.16 0.37 -1.88
N GLY A 87 -13.36 0.72 -0.88
CA GLY A 87 -12.28 1.71 -1.00
C GLY A 87 -11.23 1.31 -2.04
N SER A 88 -10.77 0.07 -2.00
CA SER A 88 -9.87 -0.53 -3.01
C SER A 88 -10.45 -0.44 -4.42
N HIS A 89 -11.73 -0.77 -4.58
CA HIS A 89 -12.39 -0.66 -5.87
C HIS A 89 -12.46 0.78 -6.37
N LYS A 90 -12.75 1.76 -5.50
CA LYS A 90 -12.75 3.19 -5.84
C LYS A 90 -11.34 3.69 -6.21
N LEU A 91 -10.30 3.27 -5.50
CA LEU A 91 -8.91 3.62 -5.83
C LEU A 91 -8.50 3.05 -7.19
N ALA A 92 -8.92 1.81 -7.51
CA ALA A 92 -8.67 1.21 -8.81
C ALA A 92 -9.32 2.01 -9.95
N GLN A 93 -10.54 2.53 -9.74
CA GLN A 93 -11.20 3.43 -10.69
C GLN A 93 -10.45 4.77 -10.88
N GLN A 94 -9.66 5.19 -9.89
CA GLN A 94 -8.79 6.37 -9.95
C GLN A 94 -7.37 6.06 -10.50
N GLY A 95 -7.12 4.83 -10.95
CA GLY A 95 -5.83 4.41 -11.50
C GLY A 95 -4.81 3.93 -10.45
N ALA A 96 -5.19 3.77 -9.19
CA ALA A 96 -4.34 3.27 -8.11
C ALA A 96 -4.74 1.84 -7.72
N ILE A 97 -3.86 0.85 -7.94
CA ILE A 97 -4.13 -0.55 -7.60
C ILE A 97 -3.56 -0.88 -6.22
N THR A 98 -4.43 -1.12 -5.24
CA THR A 98 -4.02 -1.54 -3.89
C THR A 98 -3.82 -3.05 -3.81
N LYS A 99 -2.55 -3.49 -3.71
CA LYS A 99 -2.20 -4.92 -3.55
C LYS A 99 -2.50 -5.47 -2.15
N ARG A 100 -2.52 -4.62 -1.12
CA ARG A 100 -2.83 -4.95 0.28
C ARG A 100 -3.91 -4.01 0.77
N MET A 101 -4.97 -4.53 1.39
CA MET A 101 -6.05 -3.69 1.93
C MET A 101 -5.56 -2.77 3.06
N THR A 102 -4.55 -3.20 3.82
CA THR A 102 -3.89 -2.37 4.86
C THR A 102 -3.20 -1.13 4.31
N ALA A 103 -2.83 -1.11 3.03
CA ALA A 103 -2.19 0.04 2.41
C ALA A 103 -3.10 1.29 2.38
N ILE A 104 -4.42 1.10 2.42
CA ILE A 104 -5.39 2.20 2.47
C ILE A 104 -5.28 2.95 3.81
N GLU A 105 -5.12 2.23 4.92
CA GLU A 105 -4.92 2.81 6.25
C GLU A 105 -3.55 3.51 6.34
N GLU A 106 -2.50 2.84 5.88
CA GLU A 106 -1.13 3.39 5.87
C GLU A 106 -1.04 4.66 5.04
N MET A 107 -1.72 4.71 3.88
CA MET A 107 -1.80 5.90 3.04
C MET A 107 -2.57 7.05 3.71
N ALA A 108 -3.62 6.74 4.48
CA ALA A 108 -4.39 7.75 5.21
C ALA A 108 -3.60 8.39 6.36
N GLY A 109 -2.67 7.65 6.97
CA GLY A 109 -1.77 8.12 8.02
C GLY A 109 -0.39 8.58 7.53
N MET A 110 -0.21 8.81 6.22
CA MET A 110 1.08 9.14 5.64
C MET A 110 1.43 10.61 5.89
N ASP A 111 2.51 10.85 6.66
CA ASP A 111 3.01 12.20 6.94
C ASP A 111 4.05 12.69 5.90
N VAL A 112 4.82 11.76 5.32
CA VAL A 112 5.91 12.08 4.38
C VAL A 112 5.81 11.18 3.15
N LEU A 113 5.67 11.79 1.97
CA LEU A 113 5.74 11.11 0.68
C LEU A 113 7.11 11.33 0.04
N CYS A 114 7.96 10.31 0.09
CA CYS A 114 9.20 10.29 -0.68
C CYS A 114 8.87 9.90 -2.13
N SER A 115 8.88 10.89 -3.03
CA SER A 115 8.70 10.64 -4.47
C SER A 115 10.05 10.44 -5.15
N ASP A 116 10.16 9.43 -6.00
CA ASP A 116 11.30 9.32 -6.91
C ASP A 116 11.24 10.45 -7.95
N LYS A 117 12.38 10.95 -8.41
CA LYS A 117 12.44 11.99 -9.43
C LYS A 117 12.18 11.40 -10.80
N THR A 118 12.96 10.39 -11.18
CA THR A 118 12.92 9.81 -12.52
C THR A 118 11.74 8.85 -12.63
N GLY A 119 10.82 9.12 -13.55
CA GLY A 119 9.65 8.25 -13.76
C GLY A 119 8.48 8.46 -12.80
N THR A 120 8.59 9.38 -11.82
CA THR A 120 7.41 9.87 -11.04
C THR A 120 7.24 11.38 -11.19
N LEU A 121 8.25 12.19 -10.83
CA LEU A 121 8.17 13.66 -11.00
C LEU A 121 8.46 14.11 -12.43
N THR A 122 9.33 13.40 -13.14
CA THR A 122 9.70 13.72 -14.52
C THR A 122 9.00 12.80 -15.51
N LEU A 123 8.72 13.32 -16.72
CA LEU A 123 8.06 12.59 -17.81
C LEU A 123 8.91 11.46 -18.41
N ASN A 124 10.14 11.27 -17.93
CA ASN A 124 11.14 10.38 -18.54
C ASN A 124 11.31 10.61 -20.05
N LYS A 125 11.09 11.85 -20.52
CA LYS A 125 11.30 12.32 -21.89
C LYS A 125 12.48 13.29 -21.87
N LEU A 126 13.66 12.76 -22.13
CA LEU A 126 14.88 13.56 -22.14
C LEU A 126 14.94 14.37 -23.43
N THR A 127 15.49 15.57 -23.34
CA THR A 127 15.77 16.44 -24.48
C THR A 127 17.13 17.09 -24.25
N VAL A 128 17.86 17.31 -25.34
CA VAL A 128 19.18 17.93 -25.31
C VAL A 128 19.13 19.16 -26.21
N ASP A 129 19.69 20.27 -25.75
CA ASP A 129 19.83 21.48 -26.57
C ASP A 129 21.14 21.39 -27.37
N ASN A 130 21.05 21.49 -28.70
CA ASN A 130 22.24 21.43 -29.57
C ASN A 130 23.25 22.55 -29.28
N ASN A 131 22.82 23.66 -28.70
CA ASN A 131 23.71 24.78 -28.37
C ASN A 131 24.68 24.45 -27.24
N ILE A 132 24.29 23.59 -26.29
CA ILE A 132 25.12 23.23 -25.12
C ILE A 132 26.09 22.08 -25.39
N ILE A 133 26.00 21.42 -26.55
CA ILE A 133 26.92 20.32 -26.91
C ILE A 133 28.31 20.91 -27.16
N GLU A 134 29.32 20.42 -26.44
CA GLU A 134 30.73 20.74 -26.65
C GLU A 134 31.46 19.57 -27.31
N VAL A 135 32.33 19.88 -28.29
CA VAL A 135 33.11 18.89 -29.04
C VAL A 135 34.59 19.07 -28.72
N PHE A 136 35.22 18.03 -28.18
CA PHE A 136 36.62 18.08 -27.76
C PHE A 136 37.61 17.64 -28.85
N THR A 137 37.15 16.89 -29.85
CA THR A 137 38.00 16.36 -30.94
C THR A 137 38.04 17.33 -32.11
N ARG A 138 39.25 17.64 -32.62
CA ARG A 138 39.41 18.52 -33.79
C ARG A 138 38.90 17.83 -35.06
N GLY A 139 38.21 18.59 -35.91
CA GLY A 139 37.69 18.11 -37.20
C GLY A 139 36.30 17.46 -37.14
N TYR A 140 35.63 17.48 -35.98
CA TYR A 140 34.26 17.01 -35.81
C TYR A 140 33.33 18.17 -35.49
N GLU A 141 32.13 18.15 -36.05
CA GLU A 141 31.05 19.07 -35.71
C GLU A 141 30.09 18.44 -34.69
N LYS A 142 29.20 19.27 -34.12
CA LYS A 142 28.20 18.80 -33.14
C LYS A 142 27.25 17.76 -33.75
N SER A 143 26.90 17.93 -35.01
CA SER A 143 26.09 16.98 -35.81
C SER A 143 26.73 15.60 -35.88
N ASP A 144 28.04 15.52 -36.07
CA ASP A 144 28.76 14.25 -36.14
C ASP A 144 28.70 13.50 -34.81
N VAL A 145 28.79 14.22 -33.68
CA VAL A 145 28.68 13.62 -32.34
C VAL A 145 27.28 13.08 -32.09
N VAL A 146 26.24 13.84 -32.47
CA VAL A 146 24.85 13.39 -32.36
C VAL A 146 24.59 12.16 -33.22
N LEU A 147 25.10 12.14 -34.47
CA LEU A 147 24.96 10.99 -35.36
C LEU A 147 25.68 9.74 -34.82
N MET A 148 26.89 9.90 -34.28
CA MET A 148 27.61 8.79 -33.64
C MET A 148 26.87 8.27 -32.41
N ALA A 149 26.29 9.16 -31.60
CA ALA A 149 25.49 8.78 -30.44
C ALA A 149 24.23 8.02 -30.86
N ALA A 150 23.52 8.49 -31.89
CA ALA A 150 22.32 7.82 -32.41
C ALA A 150 22.63 6.43 -32.98
N ARG A 151 23.78 6.26 -33.65
CA ARG A 151 24.24 4.94 -34.12
C ARG A 151 24.60 3.97 -32.99
N ALA A 152 24.95 4.48 -31.81
CA ALA A 152 25.21 3.67 -30.63
C ALA A 152 23.93 3.32 -29.85
N SER A 153 22.82 4.03 -30.12
CA SER A 153 21.51 3.79 -29.50
C SER A 153 20.76 2.63 -30.15
N ARG A 154 19.94 1.94 -29.37
CA ARG A 154 19.17 0.77 -29.83
C ARG A 154 17.89 1.24 -30.53
N LEU A 155 17.47 0.58 -31.60
CA LEU A 155 16.25 0.95 -32.35
C LEU A 155 14.98 0.19 -31.92
N GLU A 156 15.13 -1.04 -31.42
CA GLU A 156 14.00 -1.96 -31.19
C GLU A 156 13.43 -1.91 -29.76
N ASN A 157 14.23 -1.47 -28.79
CA ASN A 157 13.84 -1.36 -27.38
C ASN A 157 14.53 -0.14 -26.78
N GLN A 158 13.99 1.03 -27.10
CA GLN A 158 14.60 2.31 -26.77
C GLN A 158 14.38 2.67 -25.31
N ASP A 159 15.49 2.80 -24.60
CA ASP A 159 15.57 3.47 -23.31
C ASP A 159 15.22 4.96 -23.50
N ALA A 160 14.81 5.67 -22.45
CA ALA A 160 14.46 7.09 -22.53
C ALA A 160 15.60 7.98 -23.08
N ILE A 161 16.86 7.57 -22.88
CA ILE A 161 18.05 8.23 -23.44
C ILE A 161 18.17 7.94 -24.93
N ASP A 162 18.01 6.68 -25.35
CA ASP A 162 18.09 6.29 -26.76
C ASP A 162 17.01 6.98 -27.60
N CYS A 163 15.77 7.05 -27.10
CA CYS A 163 14.71 7.84 -27.73
C CYS A 163 15.12 9.31 -27.91
N ALA A 164 15.72 9.91 -26.88
CA ALA A 164 16.08 11.32 -26.90
C ALA A 164 17.18 11.61 -27.92
N ILE A 165 18.20 10.76 -28.01
CA ILE A 165 19.31 10.90 -28.95
C ILE A 165 18.84 10.69 -30.38
N VAL A 166 18.05 9.64 -30.65
CA VAL A 166 17.51 9.40 -32.00
C VAL A 166 16.58 10.53 -32.44
N ALA A 167 15.80 11.11 -31.52
CA ALA A 167 14.93 12.26 -31.80
C ALA A 167 15.70 13.56 -32.09
N MET A 168 17.00 13.63 -31.82
CA MET A 168 17.83 14.78 -32.20
C MET A 168 18.20 14.77 -33.69
N LEU A 169 18.08 13.62 -34.38
CA LEU A 169 18.39 13.51 -35.80
C LEU A 169 17.32 14.21 -36.66
N PRO A 170 17.70 14.87 -37.76
CA PRO A 170 16.76 15.45 -38.72
C PRO A 170 15.88 14.39 -39.39
N ASP A 171 16.47 13.24 -39.70
CA ASP A 171 15.78 12.05 -40.20
C ASP A 171 16.08 10.86 -39.27
N PRO A 172 15.07 10.29 -38.57
CA PRO A 172 15.24 9.11 -37.71
C PRO A 172 15.68 7.83 -38.42
N LYS A 173 15.75 7.82 -39.76
CA LYS A 173 16.14 6.68 -40.58
C LYS A 173 17.60 6.69 -41.05
N GLU A 174 18.34 7.78 -40.81
CA GLU A 174 19.80 7.87 -41.05
C GLU A 174 20.64 7.20 -39.95
#